data_AF-A0AAU3T3M8-F1
#
_entry.id   AF-A0AAU3T3M8-F1
#
_cell.length_a   1.000
_cell.length_b   1.000
_cell.length_c   1.000
_cell.angle_alpha   90.00
_cell.angle_beta   90.00
_cell.angle_gamma   90.00
#
_symmetry.space_group_name_H-M   'P 1'
#
loop_
_entity.id
_entity.type
_entity.pdbx_description
1 polymer ?
#
loop_
_entity_poly.entity_id
_entity_poly.type
_entity_poly.pdbx_seq_one_letter_code
_entity_poly.pdbx_strand_id
1 'polypeptide(L)'
;MAELTAPDPTRVHAVVVGIEHYRHLGNKELAGAAADAMRFARWLRRRGVPSQNITLLLTPMSTSWADLNEQAEELDVEIKPVISRDQIIDRLAPSRTAAEGDVLYVYWGGHGLLDRGDRRLLLCPDASDTDPRCLDLMDLREYLTRPDVARCRKQIYLVDACATFVQDQTRPAVLALPRGHRTSVQQFMLLAAAAGQAATQRTTGRTGAFSTAVMDWLEKHSPGLDTDLDALVAHVKEHFTEYRTGRGGRQLQTPVTLVIQPFGGDVEIRQGPATTASGGEPGGEPGGPAPKAGRGVGAGIRKAAVVWAGAAVLVAIAVIAAVALNGKEGGDGRNGQAAPSGRTAAQSSPSASPSASPSAPAPPAASSPAPSAPAPSGTPTPQVQAAASTAAGAGESCSGYGVATDAPQASEKPCVVIEGTKVFMRAYVSAKVPTKVTVYLWLSLKDGNKYLYPEGRPEPWTINAGPDPLVLTSPVTMALVHNTAYEVHVSTKLEGGAAPNAPINPKVTGHGQWFTY
;
A
#
# COMPACT_ATOMS: atom_id res chain seq x y z
N MET A 1 -17.16 31.42 23.99
CA MET A 1 -16.81 30.06 23.57
C MET A 1 -17.42 29.86 22.20
N ALA A 2 -16.62 29.74 21.15
CA ALA A 2 -17.16 29.50 19.82
C ALA A 2 -17.80 28.10 19.83
N GLU A 3 -19.12 28.07 19.66
CA GLU A 3 -19.88 26.85 19.41
C GLU A 3 -19.19 26.15 18.24
N LEU A 4 -18.62 24.96 18.48
CA LEU A 4 -17.98 24.16 17.44
C LEU A 4 -19.13 23.65 16.54
N THR A 5 -19.46 24.44 15.53
CA THR A 5 -20.32 24.01 14.44
C THR A 5 -19.74 22.72 13.86
N ALA A 6 -20.62 21.76 13.55
CA ALA A 6 -20.24 20.51 12.90
C ALA A 6 -19.29 20.80 11.70
N PRO A 7 -18.23 20.01 11.49
CA PRO A 7 -17.28 20.25 10.41
C PRO A 7 -17.98 20.34 9.05
N ASP A 8 -17.61 21.34 8.26
CA ASP A 8 -18.04 21.45 6.87
C ASP A 8 -17.36 20.33 6.05
N PRO A 9 -18.11 19.44 5.38
CA PRO A 9 -17.52 18.37 4.57
C PRO A 9 -16.49 18.85 3.53
N THR A 10 -16.69 20.04 2.96
CA THR A 10 -15.75 20.63 1.98
C THR A 10 -14.43 21.08 2.60
N ARG A 11 -14.40 21.19 3.93
CA ARG A 11 -13.24 21.55 4.75
C ARG A 11 -12.70 20.36 5.54
N VAL A 12 -13.20 19.16 5.31
CA VAL A 12 -12.62 17.92 5.85
C VAL A 12 -11.67 17.34 4.82
N HIS A 13 -10.48 16.97 5.28
CA HIS A 13 -9.44 16.32 4.49
C HIS A 13 -9.09 14.96 5.09
N ALA A 14 -8.56 14.06 4.27
CA ALA A 14 -8.16 12.75 4.73
C ALA A 14 -6.89 12.24 4.03
N VAL A 15 -6.03 11.59 4.82
CA VAL A 15 -4.96 10.71 4.35
C VAL A 15 -5.33 9.30 4.78
N VAL A 16 -5.55 8.42 3.82
CA VAL A 16 -6.05 7.07 4.07
C VAL A 16 -5.07 6.08 3.47
N VAL A 17 -4.41 5.29 4.32
CA VAL A 17 -3.35 4.36 3.93
C VAL A 17 -3.78 2.93 4.20
N GLY A 18 -3.66 2.05 3.21
CA GLY A 18 -3.94 0.62 3.33
C GLY A 18 -2.89 -0.22 2.61
N ILE A 19 -2.04 -0.90 3.37
CA ILE A 19 -0.91 -1.68 2.84
C ILE A 19 -1.16 -3.17 3.08
N GLU A 20 -1.38 -3.92 1.99
CA GLU A 20 -1.54 -5.37 2.04
C GLU A 20 -0.28 -6.08 1.53
N HIS A 21 0.29 -5.57 0.44
CA HIS A 21 1.43 -6.19 -0.23
C HIS A 21 2.76 -5.60 0.24
N TYR A 22 3.65 -6.47 0.68
CA TYR A 22 5.00 -6.12 1.12
C TYR A 22 6.01 -6.92 0.31
N ARG A 23 6.48 -6.33 -0.79
CA ARG A 23 7.23 -7.05 -1.84
C ARG A 23 8.41 -7.88 -1.31
N HIS A 24 9.09 -7.37 -0.29
CA HIS A 24 10.33 -7.94 0.22
C HIS A 24 10.18 -8.56 1.62
N LEU A 25 8.96 -8.63 2.15
CA LEU A 25 8.67 -9.07 3.51
C LEU A 25 8.01 -10.46 3.50
N GLY A 26 8.70 -11.46 2.95
CA GLY A 26 8.29 -12.87 2.95
C GLY A 26 6.80 -13.11 2.67
N ASN A 27 6.20 -14.04 3.42
CA ASN A 27 4.75 -14.33 3.36
C ASN A 27 3.92 -13.42 4.28
N LYS A 28 4.39 -12.20 4.59
CA LYS A 28 3.71 -11.28 5.53
C LYS A 28 2.70 -10.38 4.80
N GLU A 29 1.98 -10.93 3.84
CA GLU A 29 0.84 -10.25 3.21
C GLU A 29 -0.24 -9.97 4.26
N LEU A 30 -0.80 -8.77 4.24
CA LEU A 30 -1.83 -8.32 5.17
C LEU A 30 -3.13 -8.01 4.41
N ALA A 31 -3.70 -9.04 3.80
CA ALA A 31 -4.98 -8.92 3.11
C ALA A 31 -6.04 -8.24 3.98
N GLY A 32 -6.85 -7.37 3.38
CA GLY A 32 -7.93 -6.63 4.02
C GLY A 32 -7.57 -5.20 4.43
N ALA A 33 -6.29 -4.88 4.62
CA ALA A 33 -5.89 -3.52 5.00
C ALA A 33 -6.28 -2.46 3.96
N ALA A 34 -6.22 -2.80 2.66
CA ALA A 34 -6.66 -1.90 1.60
C ALA A 34 -8.20 -1.82 1.50
N ALA A 35 -8.89 -2.93 1.77
CA ALA A 35 -10.35 -2.94 1.85
C ALA A 35 -10.87 -2.10 3.02
N ASP A 36 -10.22 -2.14 4.18
CA ASP A 36 -10.58 -1.33 5.35
C ASP A 36 -10.32 0.17 5.09
N ALA A 37 -9.20 0.49 4.44
CA ALA A 37 -8.92 1.85 3.95
C ALA A 37 -10.02 2.35 2.97
N MET A 38 -10.41 1.52 2.00
CA MET A 38 -11.50 1.84 1.07
C MET A 38 -12.85 2.02 1.80
N ARG A 39 -13.13 1.19 2.81
CA ARG A 39 -14.33 1.33 3.66
C ARG A 39 -14.34 2.66 4.40
N PHE A 40 -13.20 3.12 4.91
CA PHE A 40 -13.09 4.44 5.53
C PHE A 40 -13.27 5.58 4.52
N ALA A 41 -12.68 5.49 3.33
CA ALA A 41 -12.90 6.45 2.26
C ALA A 41 -14.39 6.54 1.85
N ARG A 42 -15.07 5.39 1.73
CA ARG A 42 -16.52 5.33 1.50
C ARG A 42 -17.31 6.04 2.59
N TRP A 43 -16.96 5.81 3.85
CA TRP A 43 -17.62 6.48 4.97
C TRP A 43 -17.51 8.00 4.84
N LEU A 44 -16.31 8.54 4.54
CA LEU A 44 -16.11 9.97 4.28
C LEU A 44 -16.94 10.48 3.11
N ARG A 45 -16.91 9.79 1.96
CA ARG A 45 -17.67 10.18 0.75
C ARG A 45 -19.17 10.22 1.00
N ARG A 46 -19.72 9.26 1.75
CA ARG A 46 -21.14 9.25 2.14
C ARG A 46 -21.54 10.43 3.03
N ARG A 47 -20.59 11.09 3.70
CA ARG A 47 -20.81 12.34 4.47
C ARG A 47 -20.49 13.61 3.67
N GLY A 48 -20.30 13.49 2.35
CA GLY A 48 -20.12 14.63 1.46
C GLY A 48 -18.70 15.19 1.41
N VAL A 49 -17.70 14.52 1.98
CA VAL A 49 -16.30 14.93 1.83
C VAL A 49 -15.92 14.85 0.36
N PRO A 50 -15.45 15.95 -0.29
CA PRO A 50 -15.06 15.92 -1.70
C PRO A 50 -13.95 14.91 -1.97
N SER A 51 -13.99 14.24 -3.12
CA SER A 51 -13.00 13.22 -3.48
C SER A 51 -11.58 13.77 -3.54
N GLN A 52 -11.41 14.99 -4.04
CA GLN A 52 -10.12 15.69 -4.05
C GLN A 52 -9.53 15.95 -2.65
N ASN A 53 -10.35 15.91 -1.60
CA ASN A 53 -9.90 16.05 -0.21
C ASN A 53 -9.50 14.71 0.41
N ILE A 54 -9.64 13.59 -0.30
CA ILE A 54 -9.29 12.25 0.17
C ILE A 54 -8.05 11.77 -0.59
N THR A 55 -6.92 11.72 0.09
CA THR A 55 -5.69 11.09 -0.44
C THR A 55 -5.68 9.62 -0.03
N LEU A 56 -6.11 8.75 -0.95
CA LEU A 56 -6.20 7.30 -0.75
C LEU A 56 -4.94 6.60 -1.29
N LEU A 57 -4.05 6.18 -0.38
CA LEU A 57 -2.77 5.53 -0.69
C LEU A 57 -2.86 4.03 -0.42
N LEU A 58 -2.88 3.21 -1.47
CA LEU A 58 -3.03 1.76 -1.32
C LEU A 58 -1.83 0.99 -1.85
N THR A 59 -1.51 -0.12 -1.18
CA THR A 59 -0.67 -1.20 -1.72
C THR A 59 -1.45 -2.51 -1.67
N PRO A 60 -2.46 -2.67 -2.54
CA PRO A 60 -3.34 -3.82 -2.47
C PRO A 60 -2.67 -5.07 -3.02
N MET A 61 -3.17 -6.23 -2.60
CA MET A 61 -2.83 -7.49 -3.25
C MET A 61 -3.36 -7.50 -4.69
N SER A 62 -2.74 -8.28 -5.57
CA SER A 62 -3.23 -8.44 -6.95
C SER A 62 -4.66 -8.96 -7.00
N THR A 63 -5.07 -9.79 -6.03
CA THR A 63 -6.42 -10.37 -5.96
C THR A 63 -7.49 -9.38 -5.53
N SER A 64 -7.14 -8.28 -4.84
CA SER A 64 -8.10 -7.26 -4.37
C SER A 64 -8.18 -6.06 -5.31
N TRP A 65 -7.26 -5.93 -6.27
CA TRP A 65 -7.12 -4.74 -7.11
C TRP A 65 -8.36 -4.43 -7.96
N ALA A 66 -8.98 -5.44 -8.58
CA ALA A 66 -10.16 -5.24 -9.43
C ALA A 66 -11.33 -4.67 -8.63
N ASP A 67 -11.72 -5.35 -7.54
CA ASP A 67 -12.81 -4.94 -6.65
C ASP A 67 -12.56 -3.56 -6.03
N LEU A 68 -11.30 -3.24 -5.69
CA LEU A 68 -10.95 -1.93 -5.14
C LEU A 68 -11.10 -0.82 -6.18
N ASN A 69 -10.71 -1.05 -7.44
CA ASN A 69 -10.90 -0.05 -8.49
C ASN A 69 -12.37 0.20 -8.79
N GLU A 70 -13.19 -0.86 -8.86
CA GLU A 70 -14.64 -0.71 -9.04
C GLU A 70 -15.24 0.14 -7.93
N GLN A 71 -14.91 -0.15 -6.67
CA GLN A 71 -15.35 0.66 -5.52
C GLN A 71 -14.83 2.10 -5.57
N ALA A 72 -13.61 2.32 -6.04
CA ALA A 72 -13.03 3.65 -6.16
C ALA A 72 -13.76 4.49 -7.22
N GLU A 73 -14.10 3.88 -8.36
CA GLU A 73 -14.87 4.49 -9.44
C GLU A 73 -16.28 4.86 -8.96
N GLU A 74 -16.98 3.95 -8.27
CA GLU A 74 -18.29 4.21 -7.68
C GLU A 74 -18.29 5.40 -6.70
N LEU A 75 -17.17 5.57 -5.97
CA LEU A 75 -17.00 6.63 -4.98
C LEU A 75 -16.47 7.94 -5.58
N ASP A 76 -16.08 7.92 -6.86
CA ASP A 76 -15.34 9.00 -7.51
C ASP A 76 -14.05 9.36 -6.74
N VAL A 77 -13.31 8.37 -6.23
CA VAL A 77 -12.05 8.59 -5.48
C VAL A 77 -10.89 7.96 -6.24
N GLU A 78 -9.82 8.71 -6.44
CA GLU A 78 -8.59 8.19 -7.04
C GLU A 78 -7.82 7.32 -6.03
N ILE A 79 -7.64 6.03 -6.34
CA ILE A 79 -6.60 5.23 -5.68
C ILE A 79 -5.24 5.69 -6.19
N LYS A 80 -4.34 6.03 -5.27
CA LYS A 80 -2.93 6.33 -5.56
C LYS A 80 -2.08 5.15 -5.11
N PRO A 81 -1.68 4.24 -6.01
CA PRO A 81 -0.82 3.13 -5.64
C PRO A 81 0.51 3.63 -5.09
N VAL A 82 0.94 3.04 -3.98
CA VAL A 82 2.26 3.31 -3.39
C VAL A 82 3.00 2.00 -3.21
N ILE A 83 4.26 1.96 -3.63
CA ILE A 83 5.12 0.77 -3.54
C ILE A 83 6.39 1.02 -2.73
N SER A 84 6.58 2.24 -2.23
CA SER A 84 7.69 2.58 -1.37
C SER A 84 7.30 3.63 -0.34
N ARG A 85 8.07 3.67 0.75
CA ARG A 85 8.02 4.73 1.76
C ARG A 85 8.13 6.12 1.14
N ASP A 86 9.05 6.30 0.19
CA ASP A 86 9.34 7.61 -0.38
C ASP A 86 8.14 8.09 -1.22
N GLN A 87 7.44 7.20 -1.93
CA GLN A 87 6.19 7.55 -2.61
C GLN A 87 5.09 7.96 -1.63
N ILE A 88 4.98 7.33 -0.46
CA ILE A 88 4.04 7.79 0.58
C ILE A 88 4.38 9.23 0.97
N ILE A 89 5.64 9.53 1.22
CA ILE A 89 6.07 10.87 1.63
C ILE A 89 5.90 11.91 0.51
N ASP A 90 6.18 11.56 -0.74
CA ASP A 90 5.94 12.46 -1.87
C ASP A 90 4.47 12.87 -1.99
N ARG A 91 3.54 11.97 -1.64
CA ARG A 91 2.10 12.28 -1.60
C ARG A 91 1.69 13.11 -0.39
N LEU A 92 2.50 13.15 0.66
CA LEU A 92 2.31 13.99 1.84
C LEU A 92 3.14 15.28 1.80
N ALA A 93 3.96 15.46 0.76
CA ALA A 93 4.88 16.58 0.63
C ALA A 93 4.15 17.92 0.63
N PRO A 94 4.80 19.02 1.07
CA PRO A 94 4.18 20.33 1.13
C PRO A 94 3.61 20.76 -0.24
N SER A 95 2.37 21.21 -0.23
CA SER A 95 1.72 21.79 -1.41
C SER A 95 1.87 23.32 -1.39
N ARG A 96 1.91 23.94 -2.58
CA ARG A 96 1.84 25.41 -2.70
C ARG A 96 0.58 25.99 -2.04
N THR A 97 -0.49 25.20 -2.01
CA THR A 97 -1.74 25.50 -1.32
C THR A 97 -2.02 24.34 -0.37
N ALA A 98 -1.46 24.41 0.83
CA ALA A 98 -1.72 23.42 1.87
C ALA A 98 -3.22 23.32 2.16
N ALA A 99 -3.70 22.10 2.39
CA ALA A 99 -5.09 21.83 2.70
C ALA A 99 -5.48 22.57 3.99
N GLU A 100 -6.35 23.58 3.87
CA GLU A 100 -6.94 24.28 5.01
C GLU A 100 -8.31 23.69 5.32
N GLY A 101 -8.59 23.43 6.60
CA GLY A 101 -9.75 22.66 6.96
C GLY A 101 -10.13 22.68 8.44
N ASP A 102 -11.27 22.06 8.70
CA ASP A 102 -11.78 21.86 10.06
C ASP A 102 -11.13 20.64 10.70
N VAL A 103 -11.06 19.54 9.93
CA VAL A 103 -10.56 18.24 10.39
C VAL A 103 -9.69 17.60 9.32
N LEU A 104 -8.54 17.06 9.72
CA LEU A 104 -7.78 16.09 8.94
C LEU A 104 -7.90 14.71 9.58
N TYR A 105 -8.52 13.77 8.87
CA TYR A 105 -8.51 12.37 9.23
C TYR A 105 -7.24 11.68 8.70
N VAL A 106 -6.63 10.84 9.52
CA VAL A 106 -5.51 9.99 9.15
C VAL A 106 -5.86 8.56 9.50
N TYR A 107 -6.09 7.73 8.48
CA TYR A 107 -6.30 6.30 8.65
C TYR A 107 -5.06 5.55 8.17
N TRP A 108 -4.61 4.57 8.94
CA TRP A 108 -3.50 3.71 8.57
C TRP A 108 -3.79 2.25 8.90
N GLY A 109 -3.92 1.41 7.87
CA GLY A 109 -3.95 -0.06 7.99
C GLY A 109 -2.68 -0.67 7.40
N GLY A 110 -1.96 -1.46 8.19
CA GLY A 110 -0.71 -2.09 7.77
C GLY A 110 0.03 -2.78 8.90
N HIS A 111 1.23 -3.29 8.61
CA HIS A 111 2.13 -3.78 9.66
C HIS A 111 2.70 -2.63 10.50
N GLY A 112 2.94 -2.91 11.77
CA GLY A 112 3.59 -2.01 12.70
C GLY A 112 4.43 -2.77 13.71
N LEU A 113 5.37 -2.06 14.32
CA LEU A 113 6.30 -2.60 15.32
C LEU A 113 6.72 -1.53 16.32
N LEU A 114 7.28 -1.97 17.45
CA LEU A 114 7.97 -1.14 18.42
C LEU A 114 9.46 -1.38 18.33
N ASP A 115 10.23 -0.31 18.18
CA ASP A 115 11.68 -0.40 18.32
C ASP A 115 12.12 -0.42 19.79
N ARG A 116 13.45 -0.46 20.02
CA ARG A 116 14.03 -0.49 21.38
C ARG A 116 13.76 0.76 22.22
N GLY A 117 13.31 1.85 21.60
CA GLY A 117 12.94 3.09 22.29
C GLY A 117 11.42 3.25 22.45
N ASP A 118 10.66 2.15 22.31
CA ASP A 118 9.20 2.13 22.32
C ASP A 118 8.57 3.06 21.26
N ARG A 119 9.30 3.36 20.18
CA ARG A 119 8.76 4.15 19.06
C ARG A 119 7.82 3.27 18.25
N ARG A 120 6.63 3.80 17.97
CA ARG A 120 5.63 3.15 17.11
C ARG A 120 5.99 3.38 15.66
N LEU A 121 6.46 2.33 15.00
CA LEU A 121 6.91 2.38 13.62
C LEU A 121 5.87 1.69 12.73
N LEU A 122 5.54 2.36 11.63
CA LEU A 122 4.63 1.88 10.59
C LEU A 122 5.46 1.35 9.43
N LEU A 123 5.33 0.06 9.11
CA LEU A 123 6.11 -0.55 8.03
C LEU A 123 5.57 -0.10 6.67
N CYS A 124 6.50 0.26 5.78
CA CYS A 124 6.20 0.74 4.44
C CYS A 124 6.23 -0.41 3.41
N PRO A 125 5.65 -0.21 2.20
CA PRO A 125 5.52 -1.27 1.21
C PRO A 125 6.85 -1.88 0.72
N ASP A 126 7.92 -1.09 0.75
CA ASP A 126 9.28 -1.48 0.38
C ASP A 126 10.11 -2.05 1.55
N ALA A 127 9.49 -2.30 2.72
CA ALA A 127 10.16 -2.96 3.83
C ALA A 127 10.53 -4.41 3.49
N SER A 128 11.67 -4.85 4.03
CA SER A 128 12.16 -6.23 3.95
C SER A 128 12.59 -6.74 5.32
N ASP A 129 12.85 -8.05 5.44
CA ASP A 129 13.33 -8.63 6.69
C ASP A 129 14.73 -8.10 7.10
N THR A 130 15.55 -7.68 6.13
CA THR A 130 16.90 -7.13 6.37
C THR A 130 16.95 -5.59 6.38
N ASP A 131 15.94 -4.92 5.82
CA ASP A 131 15.78 -3.46 5.80
C ASP A 131 14.31 -3.10 6.13
N PRO A 132 13.92 -3.10 7.43
CA PRO A 132 12.56 -2.77 7.85
C PRO A 132 12.33 -1.27 7.70
N ARG A 133 11.96 -0.84 6.50
CA ARG A 133 11.69 0.56 6.20
C ARG A 133 10.39 1.01 6.84
N CYS A 134 10.48 2.05 7.67
CA CYS A 134 9.37 2.51 8.48
C CYS A 134 9.21 4.03 8.45
N LEU A 135 8.00 4.47 8.80
CA LEU A 135 7.73 5.81 9.32
C LEU A 135 7.53 5.74 10.84
N ASP A 136 8.06 6.71 11.56
CA ASP A 136 7.70 6.90 12.97
C ASP A 136 6.35 7.62 13.06
N LEU A 137 5.39 7.01 13.75
CA LEU A 137 4.03 7.54 13.87
C LEU A 137 4.00 8.93 14.54
N MET A 138 4.88 9.17 15.51
CA MET A 138 4.93 10.43 16.25
C MET A 138 5.60 11.53 15.43
N ASP A 139 6.59 11.17 14.62
CA ASP A 139 7.19 12.09 13.63
C ASP A 139 6.19 12.40 12.51
N LEU A 140 5.41 11.41 12.02
CA LEU A 140 4.36 11.64 11.01
C LEU A 140 3.29 12.58 11.55
N ARG A 141 2.82 12.32 12.77
CA ARG A 141 1.85 13.18 13.46
C ARG A 141 2.37 14.62 13.57
N GLU A 142 3.64 14.77 13.93
CA GLU A 142 4.29 16.08 14.04
C GLU A 142 4.44 16.78 12.68
N TYR A 143 4.86 16.04 11.66
CA TYR A 143 5.00 16.53 10.29
C TYR A 143 3.69 17.11 9.76
N LEU A 144 2.56 16.44 10.03
CA LEU A 144 1.23 16.90 9.61
C LEU A 144 0.73 18.14 10.38
N THR A 145 1.40 18.61 11.44
CA THR A 145 1.07 19.90 12.10
C THR A 145 1.67 21.12 11.41
N ARG A 146 2.50 20.90 10.38
CA ARG A 146 3.17 21.98 9.67
C ARG A 146 2.19 22.70 8.74
N PRO A 147 2.18 24.04 8.75
CA PRO A 147 1.21 24.83 7.98
C PRO A 147 1.43 24.77 6.46
N ASP A 148 2.59 24.29 6.00
CA ASP A 148 2.85 24.04 4.57
C ASP A 148 2.44 22.63 4.12
N VAL A 149 2.10 21.75 5.06
CA VAL A 149 1.58 20.40 4.79
C VAL A 149 0.07 20.39 4.96
N ALA A 150 -0.43 20.78 6.15
CA ALA A 150 -1.85 20.85 6.44
C ALA A 150 -2.16 21.99 7.43
N ARG A 151 -3.28 22.68 7.21
CA ARG A 151 -3.80 23.76 8.06
C ARG A 151 -5.18 23.38 8.60
N CYS A 152 -5.24 22.26 9.31
CA CYS A 152 -6.46 21.77 9.94
C CYS A 152 -6.48 22.05 11.44
N ARG A 153 -7.63 22.46 11.98
CA ARG A 153 -7.78 22.79 13.40
C ARG A 153 -7.74 21.56 14.31
N LYS A 154 -8.23 20.42 13.80
CA LYS A 154 -8.27 19.13 14.47
C LYS A 154 -7.67 18.03 13.58
N GLN A 155 -7.00 17.06 14.19
CA GLN A 155 -6.48 15.87 13.52
C GLN A 155 -6.91 14.61 14.26
N ILE A 156 -7.41 13.61 13.53
CA ILE A 156 -7.93 12.37 14.09
C ILE A 156 -7.21 11.21 13.42
N TYR A 157 -6.47 10.42 14.21
CA TYR A 157 -5.69 9.28 13.74
C TYR A 157 -6.38 7.99 14.16
N LEU A 158 -6.61 7.10 13.19
CA LEU A 158 -7.14 5.75 13.38
C LEU A 158 -6.11 4.78 12.80
N VAL A 159 -5.42 4.03 13.67
CA VAL A 159 -4.25 3.23 13.27
C VAL A 159 -4.48 1.76 13.59
N ASP A 160 -4.71 0.97 12.55
CA ASP A 160 -4.76 -0.49 12.60
C ASP A 160 -3.40 -1.08 12.25
N ALA A 161 -2.54 -1.12 13.25
CA ALA A 161 -1.21 -1.70 13.14
C ALA A 161 -0.79 -2.36 14.45
N CYS A 162 0.05 -3.39 14.33
CA CYS A 162 0.66 -4.04 15.49
C CYS A 162 1.60 -3.08 16.25
N ALA A 163 1.84 -3.40 17.52
CA ALA A 163 2.81 -2.72 18.37
C ALA A 163 3.73 -3.75 19.04
N THR A 164 4.09 -4.80 18.32
CA THR A 164 5.00 -5.85 18.79
C THR A 164 6.45 -5.37 18.73
N PHE A 165 7.26 -5.76 19.71
CA PHE A 165 8.69 -5.44 19.72
C PHE A 165 9.42 -6.08 18.53
N VAL A 166 10.39 -5.36 17.96
CA VAL A 166 11.34 -5.95 16.99
C VAL A 166 12.03 -7.14 17.64
N GLN A 167 11.87 -8.33 17.04
CA GLN A 167 12.44 -9.57 17.58
C GLN A 167 13.91 -9.79 17.15
N ASP A 168 14.31 -9.20 16.02
CA ASP A 168 15.63 -9.39 15.43
C ASP A 168 16.63 -8.30 15.83
N GLN A 169 17.92 -8.55 15.60
CA GLN A 169 18.96 -7.51 15.75
C GLN A 169 18.90 -6.44 14.65
N THR A 170 18.08 -6.64 13.61
CA THR A 170 17.91 -5.69 12.51
C THR A 170 17.32 -4.39 13.01
N ARG A 171 18.05 -3.29 12.85
CA ARG A 171 17.58 -1.96 13.22
C ARG A 171 16.62 -1.45 12.13
N PRO A 172 15.39 -1.05 12.48
CA PRO A 172 14.47 -0.46 11.49
C PRO A 172 15.06 0.80 10.83
N ALA A 173 14.92 0.89 9.51
CA ALA A 173 15.30 2.06 8.73
C ALA A 173 14.18 3.09 8.77
N VAL A 174 14.17 3.88 9.83
CA VAL A 174 13.19 4.95 10.05
C VAL A 174 13.58 6.18 9.24
N LEU A 175 12.66 6.65 8.38
CA LEU A 175 12.87 7.91 7.66
C LEU A 175 12.70 9.10 8.60
N ALA A 176 13.67 10.00 8.60
CA ALA A 176 13.53 11.29 9.24
C ALA A 176 12.63 12.20 8.40
N LEU A 177 11.44 12.52 8.90
CA LEU A 177 10.56 13.47 8.23
C LEU A 177 11.10 14.89 8.35
N PRO A 178 10.97 15.72 7.30
CA PRO A 178 11.45 17.10 7.36
C PRO A 178 10.80 17.85 8.53
N ARG A 179 11.65 18.43 9.39
CA ARG A 179 11.18 19.26 10.50
C ARG A 179 10.80 20.65 10.00
N GLY A 180 9.92 21.32 10.73
CA GLY A 180 9.47 22.67 10.37
C GLY A 180 8.73 23.33 11.52
N HIS A 181 8.31 24.58 11.29
CA HIS A 181 7.43 25.28 12.22
C HIS A 181 6.11 24.52 12.37
N ARG A 182 5.61 24.45 13.60
CA ARG A 182 4.39 23.72 13.95
C ARG A 182 3.29 24.70 14.30
N THR A 183 2.07 24.31 13.97
CA THR A 183 0.88 25.01 14.46
C THR A 183 0.25 24.26 15.63
N SER A 184 -0.43 25.02 16.47
CA SER A 184 -1.22 24.48 17.59
C SER A 184 -2.47 23.79 17.04
N VAL A 185 -2.49 22.45 17.08
CA VAL A 185 -3.57 21.61 16.53
C VAL A 185 -4.07 20.65 17.60
N GLN A 186 -5.39 20.47 17.71
CA GLN A 186 -5.97 19.42 18.55
C GLN A 186 -5.77 18.06 17.86
N GLN A 187 -5.14 17.10 18.53
CA GLN A 187 -4.90 15.77 17.95
C GLN A 187 -5.51 14.68 18.83
N PHE A 188 -6.17 13.72 18.20
CA PHE A 188 -6.69 12.51 18.81
C PHE A 188 -6.15 11.31 18.05
N MET A 189 -5.70 10.28 18.75
CA MET A 189 -5.25 9.04 18.14
C MET A 189 -5.90 7.84 18.83
N LEU A 190 -6.43 6.92 18.04
CA LEU A 190 -6.89 5.62 18.48
C LEU A 190 -6.10 4.54 17.75
N LEU A 191 -5.38 3.73 18.53
CA LEU A 191 -4.45 2.71 18.05
C LEU A 191 -5.01 1.32 18.36
N ALA A 192 -4.87 0.38 17.43
CA ALA A 192 -5.41 -0.98 17.57
C ALA A 192 -4.78 -1.80 18.72
N ALA A 193 -3.51 -1.55 19.03
CA ALA A 193 -2.74 -2.38 19.96
C ALA A 193 -1.92 -1.57 20.98
N ALA A 194 -1.93 -2.05 22.23
CA ALA A 194 -1.03 -1.59 23.29
C ALA A 194 0.40 -2.08 23.04
N ALA A 195 1.37 -1.47 23.73
CA ALA A 195 2.76 -1.84 23.57
C ALA A 195 2.98 -3.34 23.85
N GLY A 196 3.72 -4.00 22.97
CA GLY A 196 3.98 -5.43 23.00
C GLY A 196 2.88 -6.31 22.40
N GLN A 197 1.77 -5.75 21.91
CA GLN A 197 0.64 -6.53 21.39
C GLN A 197 0.57 -6.51 19.86
N ALA A 198 0.10 -7.62 19.30
CA ALA A 198 -0.29 -7.72 17.91
C ALA A 198 -1.73 -7.23 17.71
N ALA A 199 -1.97 -6.49 16.63
CA ALA A 199 -3.32 -6.30 16.10
C ALA A 199 -3.75 -7.59 15.39
N THR A 200 -5.03 -7.91 15.48
CA THR A 200 -5.62 -9.18 15.06
C THR A 200 -6.53 -8.96 13.87
N GLN A 201 -6.48 -9.90 12.92
CA GLN A 201 -7.44 -9.95 11.81
C GLN A 201 -8.59 -10.90 12.16
N ARG A 202 -9.79 -10.58 11.66
CA ARG A 202 -10.90 -11.53 11.68
C ARG A 202 -10.64 -12.60 10.62
N THR A 203 -10.75 -13.87 11.02
CA THR A 203 -10.58 -15.01 10.11
C THR A 203 -11.59 -14.98 8.97
N THR A 204 -12.82 -14.55 9.25
CA THR A 204 -13.87 -14.30 8.26
C THR A 204 -13.74 -12.89 7.68
N GLY A 205 -13.56 -12.79 6.37
CA GLY A 205 -13.51 -11.51 5.64
C GLY A 205 -12.14 -10.83 5.59
N ARG A 206 -11.13 -11.38 6.29
CA ARG A 206 -9.73 -10.90 6.29
C ARG A 206 -9.57 -9.41 6.67
N THR A 207 -10.54 -8.81 7.35
CA THR A 207 -10.48 -7.41 7.84
C THR A 207 -9.80 -7.32 9.20
N GLY A 208 -9.19 -6.17 9.51
CA GLY A 208 -8.68 -5.87 10.84
C GLY A 208 -9.83 -5.84 11.86
N ALA A 209 -9.67 -6.53 12.99
CA ALA A 209 -10.70 -6.54 14.03
C ALA A 209 -10.93 -5.13 14.60
N PHE A 210 -9.86 -4.35 14.74
CA PHE A 210 -9.95 -2.96 15.17
C PHE A 210 -10.69 -2.11 14.14
N SER A 211 -10.27 -2.16 12.88
CA SER A 211 -10.92 -1.42 11.79
C SER A 211 -12.39 -1.78 11.67
N THR A 212 -12.75 -3.06 11.80
CA THR A 212 -14.16 -3.48 11.81
C THR A 212 -14.93 -2.79 12.93
N ALA A 213 -14.45 -2.85 14.18
CA ALA A 213 -15.15 -2.25 15.32
C ALA A 213 -15.32 -0.72 15.17
N VAL A 214 -14.26 -0.04 14.71
CA VAL A 214 -14.30 1.40 14.44
C VAL A 214 -15.29 1.72 13.33
N MET A 215 -15.22 1.02 12.19
CA MET A 215 -16.06 1.29 11.03
C MET A 215 -17.53 0.96 11.28
N ASP A 216 -17.83 -0.16 11.94
CA ASP A 216 -19.19 -0.52 12.33
C ASP A 216 -19.82 0.57 13.21
N TRP A 217 -19.03 1.11 14.16
CA TRP A 217 -19.49 2.19 15.01
C TRP A 217 -19.68 3.50 14.24
N LEU A 218 -18.72 3.90 13.40
CA LEU A 218 -18.77 5.14 12.61
C LEU A 218 -19.95 5.14 11.63
N GLU A 219 -20.22 4.01 10.98
CA GLU A 219 -21.33 3.88 10.03
C GLU A 219 -22.68 3.97 10.72
N LYS A 220 -22.80 3.41 11.92
CA LYS A 220 -24.05 3.34 12.68
C LYS A 220 -24.34 4.59 13.53
N HIS A 221 -23.32 5.18 14.13
CA HIS A 221 -23.50 6.20 15.19
C HIS A 221 -22.91 7.57 14.83
N SER A 222 -22.13 7.68 13.75
CA SER A 222 -21.60 8.97 13.27
C SER A 222 -22.28 9.37 11.96
N PRO A 223 -23.52 9.89 11.99
CA PRO A 223 -24.22 10.32 10.77
C PRO A 223 -23.53 11.54 10.12
N GLY A 224 -22.78 12.33 10.89
CA GLY A 224 -21.96 13.44 10.40
C GLY A 224 -20.45 13.22 10.55
N LEU A 225 -19.69 14.29 10.31
CA LEU A 225 -18.22 14.32 10.44
C LEU A 225 -17.73 14.78 11.82
N ASP A 226 -18.64 15.26 12.68
CA ASP A 226 -18.37 15.53 14.10
C ASP A 226 -18.52 14.24 14.90
N THR A 227 -17.48 13.42 14.85
CA THR A 227 -17.44 12.12 15.53
C THR A 227 -17.36 12.32 17.04
N ASP A 228 -18.28 11.73 17.81
CA ASP A 228 -18.12 11.59 19.26
C ASP A 228 -16.99 10.60 19.56
N LEU A 229 -15.78 11.14 19.75
CA LEU A 229 -14.57 10.36 19.93
C LEU A 229 -14.54 9.62 21.26
N ASP A 230 -15.19 10.14 22.30
CA ASP A 230 -15.26 9.49 23.60
C ASP A 230 -16.19 8.26 23.53
N ALA A 231 -17.34 8.40 22.88
CA ALA A 231 -18.25 7.29 22.64
C ALA A 231 -17.63 6.21 21.72
N LEU A 232 -16.87 6.61 20.69
CA LEU A 232 -16.10 5.68 19.86
C LEU A 232 -15.07 4.89 20.70
N VAL A 233 -14.32 5.57 21.57
CA VAL A 233 -13.33 4.92 22.46
C VAL A 233 -14.01 3.95 23.41
N ALA A 234 -15.12 4.36 24.03
CA ALA A 234 -15.89 3.51 24.93
C ALA A 234 -16.34 2.24 24.22
N HIS A 235 -16.95 2.37 23.04
CA HIS A 235 -17.41 1.24 22.23
C HIS A 235 -16.26 0.30 21.85
N VAL A 236 -15.15 0.84 21.35
CA VAL A 236 -14.00 0.03 20.95
C VAL A 236 -13.40 -0.70 22.15
N LYS A 237 -13.28 -0.04 23.31
CA LYS A 237 -12.79 -0.70 24.54
C LYS A 237 -13.73 -1.80 25.04
N GLU A 238 -15.04 -1.56 25.00
CA GLU A 238 -16.05 -2.54 25.37
C GLU A 238 -15.96 -3.77 24.46
N HIS A 239 -15.96 -3.56 23.14
CA HIS A 239 -15.81 -4.61 22.14
C HIS A 239 -14.61 -5.53 22.47
N PHE A 240 -13.42 -4.97 22.66
CA PHE A 240 -12.23 -5.78 22.95
C PHE A 240 -12.14 -6.34 24.38
N THR A 241 -12.95 -5.85 25.32
CA THR A 241 -13.04 -6.39 26.69
C THR A 241 -13.97 -7.60 26.74
N GLU A 242 -15.10 -7.55 26.03
CA GLU A 242 -16.03 -8.67 25.89
C GLU A 242 -15.37 -9.88 25.21
N TYR A 243 -14.62 -9.65 24.13
CA TYR A 243 -13.87 -10.73 23.46
C TYR A 243 -12.78 -11.37 24.33
N ARG A 244 -12.22 -10.61 25.28
CA ARG A 244 -11.23 -11.13 26.24
C ARG A 244 -11.87 -12.01 27.32
N THR A 245 -13.08 -11.69 27.73
CA THR A 245 -13.78 -12.32 28.87
C THR A 245 -14.75 -13.43 28.44
N GLY A 246 -15.14 -13.49 27.17
CA GLY A 246 -16.02 -14.53 26.62
C GLY A 246 -15.39 -15.93 26.45
N ARG A 247 -16.23 -16.95 26.25
CA ARG A 247 -15.86 -18.36 25.95
C ARG A 247 -15.17 -18.45 24.57
N GLY A 248 -13.89 -18.06 24.51
CA GLY A 248 -13.10 -18.05 23.28
C GLY A 248 -11.70 -17.44 23.47
N GLY A 249 -11.52 -16.59 24.48
CA GLY A 249 -10.25 -16.32 25.20
C GLY A 249 -8.96 -16.20 24.39
N ARG A 250 -8.97 -15.65 23.17
CA ARG A 250 -7.79 -15.61 22.29
C ARG A 250 -7.40 -14.23 21.77
N GLN A 251 -8.20 -13.19 22.00
CA GLN A 251 -7.89 -11.87 21.45
C GLN A 251 -7.09 -11.03 22.46
N LEU A 252 -5.79 -10.90 22.17
CA LEU A 252 -4.80 -10.26 23.04
C LEU A 252 -4.61 -8.76 22.78
N GLN A 253 -5.35 -8.16 21.83
CA GLN A 253 -5.18 -6.74 21.54
C GLN A 253 -5.98 -5.85 22.51
N THR A 254 -5.40 -4.71 22.86
CA THR A 254 -5.98 -3.68 23.72
C THR A 254 -5.85 -2.35 23.00
N PRO A 255 -6.94 -1.76 22.51
CA PRO A 255 -6.90 -0.45 21.87
C PRO A 255 -6.41 0.64 22.83
N VAL A 256 -5.58 1.55 22.32
CA VAL A 256 -4.98 2.65 23.09
C VAL A 256 -5.39 4.00 22.51
N THR A 257 -5.75 4.92 23.39
CA THR A 257 -6.10 6.30 23.03
C THR A 257 -5.01 7.27 23.47
N LEU A 258 -4.66 8.22 22.60
CA LEU A 258 -3.80 9.35 22.92
C LEU A 258 -4.52 10.65 22.54
N VAL A 259 -4.64 11.58 23.48
CA VAL A 259 -5.24 12.90 23.24
C VAL A 259 -4.19 13.96 23.50
N ILE A 260 -4.00 14.86 22.54
CA ILE A 260 -3.04 15.96 22.59
C ILE A 260 -3.81 17.25 22.34
N GLN A 261 -3.84 18.11 23.35
CA GLN A 261 -4.50 19.40 23.26
C GLN A 261 -3.47 20.53 23.30
N PRO A 262 -3.65 21.60 22.52
CA PRO A 262 -2.79 22.76 22.60
C PRO A 262 -2.94 23.49 23.95
N PHE A 263 -1.82 24.01 24.48
CA PHE A 263 -1.78 24.67 25.78
C PHE A 263 -2.66 25.93 25.79
N GLY A 264 -3.71 25.88 26.63
CA GLY A 264 -4.69 26.96 26.83
C GLY A 264 -5.70 26.69 27.97
N GLY A 265 -5.72 25.48 28.52
CA GLY A 265 -6.42 25.09 29.75
C GLY A 265 -6.18 23.60 30.01
N ASP A 266 -5.44 23.28 31.07
CA ASP A 266 -5.18 21.96 31.67
C ASP A 266 -4.96 20.76 30.71
N VAL A 267 -3.68 20.44 30.43
CA VAL A 267 -3.32 19.17 29.76
C VAL A 267 -3.13 18.06 30.79
N GLU A 268 -3.96 17.03 30.70
CA GLU A 268 -3.70 15.69 31.26
C GLU A 268 -3.39 14.76 30.08
N ILE A 269 -2.15 14.24 29.99
CA ILE A 269 -1.89 13.05 29.15
C ILE A 269 -2.62 11.90 29.84
N ARG A 270 -3.88 11.63 29.47
CA ARG A 270 -4.58 10.44 29.96
C ARG A 270 -4.08 9.20 29.22
N GLN A 271 -2.96 8.64 29.68
CA GLN A 271 -2.72 7.21 29.56
C GLN A 271 -3.50 6.52 30.67
N GLY A 272 -4.77 6.22 30.44
CA GLY A 272 -5.59 5.52 31.43
C GLY A 272 -5.34 4.02 31.41
N PRO A 273 -4.78 3.39 32.46
CA PRO A 273 -5.05 1.98 32.73
C PRO A 273 -6.52 1.82 33.15
N ALA A 274 -7.14 0.71 32.79
CA ALA A 274 -8.48 0.38 33.25
C ALA A 274 -8.46 0.14 34.77
N THR A 275 -9.11 1.00 35.54
CA THR A 275 -9.46 0.71 36.94
C THR A 275 -10.96 0.61 37.06
N THR A 276 -11.45 -0.62 37.20
CA THR A 276 -12.78 -0.92 37.73
C THR A 276 -12.80 -0.62 39.21
N ALA A 277 -13.64 0.33 39.60
CA ALA A 277 -14.05 0.53 40.99
C ALA A 277 -15.03 -0.58 41.39
N SER A 278 -14.84 -1.21 42.54
CA SER A 278 -15.93 -1.84 43.29
C SER A 278 -15.67 -1.72 44.78
N GLY A 279 -16.56 -1.00 45.45
CA GLY A 279 -16.62 -0.93 46.91
C GLY A 279 -17.21 -2.20 47.54
N GLY A 280 -17.03 -2.31 48.85
CA GLY A 280 -17.63 -3.36 49.68
C GLY A 280 -16.97 -3.44 51.07
N GLU A 281 -17.41 -2.57 51.98
CA GLU A 281 -17.32 -2.73 53.44
C GLU A 281 -18.30 -3.84 53.93
N PRO A 282 -18.39 -4.19 55.23
CA PRO A 282 -17.43 -4.12 56.36
C PRO A 282 -17.44 -5.43 57.22
N GLY A 283 -16.57 -5.54 58.24
CA GLY A 283 -16.84 -6.46 59.35
C GLY A 283 -15.70 -6.73 60.35
N GLY A 284 -15.88 -6.28 61.59
CA GLY A 284 -15.52 -7.05 62.79
C GLY A 284 -14.25 -6.66 63.57
N GLU A 285 -14.39 -5.72 64.51
CA GLU A 285 -13.66 -5.66 65.79
C GLU A 285 -14.12 -6.81 66.73
N PRO A 286 -13.46 -7.20 67.87
CA PRO A 286 -12.95 -6.27 68.90
C PRO A 286 -11.76 -6.72 69.79
N GLY A 287 -11.24 -5.81 70.64
CA GLY A 287 -10.67 -6.18 71.94
C GLY A 287 -9.59 -5.25 72.51
N GLY A 288 -9.97 -4.36 73.46
CA GLY A 288 -9.11 -3.39 74.18
C GLY A 288 -8.12 -3.99 75.22
N PRO A 289 -7.66 -3.28 76.29
CA PRO A 289 -8.20 -2.04 76.91
C PRO A 289 -7.18 -0.91 77.20
N ALA A 290 -7.75 0.21 77.67
CA ALA A 290 -7.18 1.52 78.04
C ALA A 290 -6.34 1.53 79.35
N PRO A 291 -5.67 2.65 79.77
CA PRO A 291 -6.40 3.82 80.33
C PRO A 291 -5.83 5.24 80.13
N LYS A 292 -6.78 6.18 80.07
CA LYS A 292 -6.90 7.52 80.73
C LYS A 292 -5.94 8.70 80.45
N ALA A 293 -6.57 9.70 79.83
CA ALA A 293 -6.76 11.11 80.26
C ALA A 293 -5.74 12.19 79.83
N GLY A 294 -6.23 13.15 79.04
CA GLY A 294 -5.60 14.47 78.85
C GLY A 294 -6.14 15.25 77.65
N ARG A 295 -7.03 16.21 77.91
CA ARG A 295 -7.61 17.21 76.99
C ARG A 295 -6.57 17.91 76.09
N GLY A 296 -6.96 18.25 74.86
CA GLY A 296 -6.47 19.49 74.21
C GLY A 296 -6.32 19.47 72.68
N VAL A 297 -7.42 19.78 71.99
CA VAL A 297 -7.57 20.63 70.78
C VAL A 297 -6.34 20.90 69.89
N GLY A 298 -6.45 20.61 68.59
CA GLY A 298 -5.69 21.31 67.55
C GLY A 298 -5.40 20.50 66.29
N ALA A 299 -6.20 20.70 65.25
CA ALA A 299 -6.06 20.09 63.93
C ALA A 299 -4.83 20.58 63.14
N GLY A 300 -4.32 19.76 62.20
CA GLY A 300 -3.68 20.29 60.99
C GLY A 300 -2.43 19.57 60.46
N ILE A 301 -2.61 18.40 59.84
CA ILE A 301 -1.97 17.90 58.59
C ILE A 301 -0.47 18.21 58.35
N ARG A 302 0.38 17.16 58.29
CA ARG A 302 1.18 16.76 57.10
C ARG A 302 2.19 15.62 57.39
N LYS A 303 2.35 14.78 56.35
CA LYS A 303 3.51 13.96 55.96
C LYS A 303 3.77 12.61 56.66
N ALA A 304 3.62 11.59 55.81
CA ALA A 304 4.63 10.60 55.42
C ALA A 304 5.29 9.77 56.52
N ALA A 305 5.21 8.44 56.37
CA ALA A 305 6.34 7.60 55.95
C ALA A 305 6.15 6.15 56.42
N VAL A 306 6.47 5.19 55.52
CA VAL A 306 7.33 4.01 55.78
C VAL A 306 6.67 2.88 56.62
N VAL A 307 6.70 1.58 56.34
CA VAL A 307 7.44 0.68 55.41
C VAL A 307 6.98 -0.77 55.74
N TRP A 308 6.90 -1.65 54.73
CA TRP A 308 7.06 -3.14 54.74
C TRP A 308 6.03 -3.98 55.54
N ALA A 309 5.70 -5.24 55.22
CA ALA A 309 6.33 -6.27 54.38
C ALA A 309 5.31 -7.38 54.01
N GLY A 310 5.58 -8.09 52.90
CA GLY A 310 5.28 -9.52 52.68
C GLY A 310 3.85 -9.90 52.26
N ALA A 311 3.58 -10.83 51.35
CA ALA A 311 4.36 -11.77 50.55
C ALA A 311 3.47 -12.16 49.35
N ALA A 312 3.92 -12.02 48.09
CA ALA A 312 4.59 -13.02 47.27
C ALA A 312 3.79 -14.32 46.99
N VAL A 313 3.20 -14.41 45.80
CA VAL A 313 3.13 -15.66 45.02
C VAL A 313 3.50 -15.35 43.57
N LEU A 314 4.65 -15.87 43.16
CA LEU A 314 5.22 -15.86 41.82
C LEU A 314 4.57 -16.96 40.97
N VAL A 315 4.15 -16.62 39.75
CA VAL A 315 4.12 -17.60 38.65
C VAL A 315 4.89 -17.00 37.47
N ALA A 316 6.15 -17.41 37.37
CA ALA A 316 6.95 -17.29 36.17
C ALA A 316 6.76 -18.57 35.36
N ILE A 317 6.36 -18.48 34.10
CA ILE A 317 6.66 -19.54 33.12
C ILE A 317 7.17 -18.89 31.84
N ALA A 318 8.33 -19.41 31.44
CA ALA A 318 9.19 -18.98 30.38
C ALA A 318 8.69 -19.35 28.97
N VAL A 319 9.19 -18.59 28.00
CA VAL A 319 9.16 -18.89 26.56
C VAL A 319 10.22 -19.94 26.25
N ILE A 320 9.84 -21.14 25.77
CA ILE A 320 10.66 -22.00 24.90
C ILE A 320 9.75 -22.77 23.92
N ALA A 321 10.04 -22.57 22.63
CA ALA A 321 9.87 -23.40 21.41
C ALA A 321 8.87 -24.57 21.35
N ALA A 322 8.08 -24.58 20.26
CA ALA A 322 7.75 -25.80 19.50
C ALA A 322 7.46 -25.48 18.03
N VAL A 323 8.50 -25.48 17.20
CA VAL A 323 8.43 -25.87 15.79
C VAL A 323 8.63 -27.38 15.73
N ALA A 324 7.90 -28.03 14.83
CA ALA A 324 7.94 -29.45 14.46
C ALA A 324 7.17 -30.42 15.38
N LEU A 325 6.02 -30.88 14.89
CA LEU A 325 5.70 -32.28 14.56
C LEU A 325 4.17 -32.48 14.55
N ASN A 326 3.58 -32.54 13.35
CA ASN A 326 2.73 -33.68 12.98
C ASN A 326 2.47 -33.68 11.47
N GLY A 327 3.03 -34.70 10.81
CA GLY A 327 2.60 -35.19 9.50
C GLY A 327 1.16 -35.72 9.56
N LYS A 328 0.43 -35.67 8.45
CA LYS A 328 0.47 -36.62 7.33
C LYS A 328 -0.36 -37.87 7.62
N GLU A 329 -1.60 -37.85 7.13
CA GLU A 329 -2.44 -38.96 6.64
C GLU A 329 -3.44 -38.27 5.68
N GLY A 330 -3.66 -38.65 4.42
CA GLY A 330 -3.71 -39.98 3.81
C GLY A 330 -5.18 -40.26 3.47
N GLY A 331 -5.55 -40.32 2.18
CA GLY A 331 -6.94 -40.62 1.80
C GLY A 331 -7.24 -40.50 0.31
N ASP A 332 -6.81 -41.51 -0.47
CA ASP A 332 -7.31 -41.81 -1.81
C ASP A 332 -8.82 -42.09 -1.82
N GLY A 333 -9.50 -41.71 -2.91
CA GLY A 333 -10.90 -42.04 -3.16
C GLY A 333 -11.26 -41.91 -4.64
N ARG A 334 -11.10 -43.02 -5.36
CA ARG A 334 -11.36 -43.23 -6.80
C ARG A 334 -12.86 -43.49 -7.10
N ASN A 335 -13.24 -43.15 -8.34
CA ASN A 335 -14.17 -43.84 -9.27
C ASN A 335 -15.67 -43.49 -9.34
N GLY A 336 -16.14 -43.42 -10.62
CA GLY A 336 -17.51 -43.65 -11.09
C GLY A 336 -17.98 -42.58 -12.09
N GLN A 337 -17.53 -42.52 -13.35
CA GLN A 337 -18.03 -43.25 -14.53
C GLN A 337 -19.57 -43.27 -14.71
N ALA A 338 -20.08 -42.56 -15.74
CA ALA A 338 -20.97 -43.11 -16.79
C ALA A 338 -21.49 -42.01 -17.75
N ALA A 339 -21.20 -42.18 -19.05
CA ALA A 339 -21.99 -41.67 -20.18
C ALA A 339 -23.22 -42.61 -20.39
N PRO A 340 -24.18 -42.45 -21.35
CA PRO A 340 -23.95 -41.99 -22.73
C PRO A 340 -25.10 -41.28 -23.49
N SER A 341 -24.75 -40.87 -24.72
CA SER A 341 -25.53 -40.94 -26.00
C SER A 341 -26.73 -40.02 -26.29
N GLY A 342 -26.71 -39.43 -27.50
CA GLY A 342 -27.91 -38.99 -28.22
C GLY A 342 -27.68 -38.07 -29.43
N ARG A 343 -27.53 -38.62 -30.64
CA ARG A 343 -27.62 -37.94 -31.96
C ARG A 343 -29.07 -37.45 -32.22
N THR A 344 -29.36 -36.38 -32.96
CA THR A 344 -29.65 -36.30 -34.43
C THR A 344 -30.20 -34.88 -34.72
N ALA A 345 -29.69 -34.09 -35.69
CA ALA A 345 -30.02 -33.99 -37.13
C ALA A 345 -31.38 -33.35 -37.51
N ALA A 346 -31.35 -32.16 -38.18
CA ALA A 346 -32.26 -31.67 -39.24
C ALA A 346 -31.79 -30.24 -39.67
N GLN A 347 -31.23 -30.00 -40.86
CA GLN A 347 -31.87 -29.71 -42.16
C GLN A 347 -32.90 -28.56 -42.18
N SER A 348 -32.60 -27.46 -42.89
CA SER A 348 -33.31 -27.04 -44.12
C SER A 348 -32.90 -25.62 -44.57
N SER A 349 -33.05 -25.35 -45.87
CA SER A 349 -32.37 -24.34 -46.69
C SER A 349 -33.22 -23.04 -46.93
N PRO A 350 -33.08 -22.26 -48.04
CA PRO A 350 -32.87 -20.80 -47.96
C PRO A 350 -34.01 -19.94 -48.61
N SER A 351 -33.91 -18.61 -48.56
CA SER A 351 -34.65 -17.72 -49.47
C SER A 351 -34.06 -16.32 -49.60
N ALA A 352 -34.43 -15.67 -50.71
CA ALA A 352 -33.65 -14.75 -51.52
C ALA A 352 -34.04 -13.27 -51.43
N SER A 353 -33.05 -12.38 -51.64
CA SER A 353 -33.00 -11.14 -52.49
C SER A 353 -34.03 -9.99 -52.27
N PRO A 354 -33.96 -8.84 -53.00
CA PRO A 354 -32.89 -7.82 -53.07
C PRO A 354 -33.43 -6.35 -53.07
N SER A 355 -32.56 -5.33 -53.06
CA SER A 355 -32.77 -3.99 -53.69
C SER A 355 -31.49 -3.14 -53.57
N ALA A 356 -30.79 -2.85 -54.67
CA ALA A 356 -30.96 -1.75 -55.63
C ALA A 356 -30.18 -0.47 -55.24
N SER A 357 -29.19 -0.10 -56.05
CA SER A 357 -28.50 1.20 -56.02
C SER A 357 -28.10 1.60 -57.45
N PRO A 358 -28.36 2.85 -57.88
CA PRO A 358 -28.01 3.30 -59.23
C PRO A 358 -26.68 4.09 -59.28
N SER A 359 -26.22 4.21 -60.52
CA SER A 359 -24.94 4.64 -61.06
C SER A 359 -24.52 6.12 -60.88
N ALA A 360 -23.18 6.33 -60.80
CA ALA A 360 -22.27 7.23 -61.55
C ALA A 360 -22.69 8.71 -61.87
N PRO A 361 -21.76 9.71 -61.91
CA PRO A 361 -20.71 9.78 -62.95
C PRO A 361 -19.34 10.41 -62.57
N ALA A 362 -18.47 10.44 -63.58
CA ALA A 362 -17.03 10.66 -63.68
C ALA A 362 -16.50 12.12 -63.45
N PRO A 363 -15.17 12.36 -63.46
CA PRO A 363 -14.49 13.49 -62.82
C PRO A 363 -14.03 14.60 -63.79
N PRO A 364 -13.39 15.67 -63.27
CA PRO A 364 -12.43 16.44 -64.07
C PRO A 364 -11.05 16.63 -63.42
N ALA A 365 -10.07 16.43 -64.30
CA ALA A 365 -8.90 17.26 -64.61
C ALA A 365 -7.85 17.65 -63.55
N ALA A 366 -6.61 17.37 -63.96
CA ALA A 366 -5.33 17.62 -63.33
C ALA A 366 -4.99 19.12 -63.18
N SER A 367 -4.16 19.42 -62.18
CA SER A 367 -3.39 20.66 -62.06
C SER A 367 -1.98 20.33 -61.54
N SER A 368 -0.98 20.95 -62.17
CA SER A 368 0.47 20.75 -61.99
C SER A 368 1.00 21.08 -60.58
N PRO A 369 2.12 20.49 -60.14
CA PRO A 369 2.67 20.72 -58.82
C PRO A 369 3.61 21.94 -58.77
N ALA A 370 3.43 22.78 -57.74
CA ALA A 370 4.39 23.77 -57.28
C ALA A 370 5.47 23.11 -56.39
N PRO A 371 6.68 23.69 -56.25
CA PRO A 371 7.82 23.02 -55.62
C PRO A 371 7.61 22.86 -54.11
N SER A 372 7.77 21.62 -53.64
CA SER A 372 7.70 21.26 -52.23
C SER A 372 8.91 21.80 -51.47
N ALA A 373 8.63 22.49 -50.36
CA ALA A 373 9.61 22.76 -49.31
C ALA A 373 10.21 21.44 -48.77
N PRO A 374 11.46 21.44 -48.28
CA PRO A 374 12.09 20.23 -47.76
C PRO A 374 11.29 19.69 -46.57
N ALA A 375 10.88 18.43 -46.69
CA ALA A 375 10.20 17.70 -45.63
C ALA A 375 11.11 17.60 -44.38
N PRO A 376 10.56 17.74 -43.16
CA PRO A 376 11.30 17.46 -41.94
C PRO A 376 11.73 15.99 -41.95
N SER A 377 12.99 15.76 -41.56
CA SER A 377 13.62 14.44 -41.48
C SER A 377 12.73 13.46 -40.73
N GLY A 378 12.28 12.41 -41.42
CA GLY A 378 11.44 11.37 -40.85
C GLY A 378 12.10 10.72 -39.63
N THR A 379 11.28 10.44 -38.61
CA THR A 379 11.71 9.69 -37.43
C THR A 379 12.34 8.36 -37.87
N PRO A 380 13.54 8.01 -37.40
CA PRO A 380 14.22 6.78 -37.81
C PRO A 380 13.36 5.55 -37.48
N THR A 381 12.98 4.79 -38.51
CA THR A 381 12.22 3.55 -38.36
C THR A 381 13.08 2.48 -37.69
N PRO A 382 12.54 1.71 -36.73
CA PRO A 382 13.24 0.57 -36.15
C PRO A 382 13.73 -0.42 -37.20
N GLN A 383 14.87 -1.06 -36.94
CA GLN A 383 15.47 -2.02 -37.85
C GLN A 383 15.52 -3.42 -37.23
N VAL A 384 15.13 -4.43 -38.03
CA VAL A 384 15.30 -5.85 -37.72
C VAL A 384 16.39 -6.40 -38.63
N GLN A 385 17.44 -6.98 -38.05
CA GLN A 385 18.56 -7.53 -38.80
C GLN A 385 18.89 -8.94 -38.27
N ALA A 386 19.35 -9.84 -39.14
CA ALA A 386 19.92 -11.10 -38.70
C ALA A 386 21.21 -10.80 -37.92
N ALA A 387 21.41 -11.45 -36.76
CA ALA A 387 22.67 -11.36 -36.05
C ALA A 387 23.73 -12.12 -36.86
N ALA A 388 24.36 -11.45 -37.83
CA ALA A 388 25.65 -11.91 -38.30
C ALA A 388 26.57 -12.07 -37.07
N SER A 389 27.52 -13.00 -37.10
CA SER A 389 28.46 -13.25 -36.00
C SER A 389 29.45 -12.09 -35.77
N THR A 390 29.02 -10.85 -36.00
CA THR A 390 29.73 -9.65 -35.62
C THR A 390 29.85 -9.65 -34.10
N ALA A 391 31.09 -9.81 -33.64
CA ALA A 391 31.49 -9.56 -32.26
C ALA A 391 30.85 -8.26 -31.77
N ALA A 392 30.43 -8.24 -30.50
CA ALA A 392 29.85 -7.05 -29.86
C ALA A 392 30.66 -5.81 -30.26
N GLY A 393 29.98 -4.85 -30.88
CA GLY A 393 30.64 -3.63 -31.37
C GLY A 393 31.26 -2.86 -30.19
N ALA A 394 32.33 -2.11 -30.43
CA ALA A 394 32.88 -1.22 -29.40
C ALA A 394 31.76 -0.31 -28.87
N GLY A 395 31.52 -0.32 -27.55
CA GLY A 395 30.45 0.45 -26.91
C GLY A 395 29.13 -0.31 -26.65
N GLU A 396 29.06 -1.61 -26.95
CA GLU A 396 27.92 -2.46 -26.60
C GLU A 396 28.09 -3.12 -25.22
N SER A 397 27.07 -2.96 -24.37
CA SER A 397 26.96 -3.65 -23.07
C SER A 397 25.69 -4.48 -23.06
N CYS A 398 25.82 -5.77 -22.77
CA CYS A 398 24.73 -6.74 -22.79
C CYS A 398 24.64 -7.51 -21.49
N SER A 399 23.43 -7.95 -21.16
CA SER A 399 23.24 -8.98 -20.14
C SER A 399 23.45 -10.38 -20.77
N GLY A 400 23.30 -11.43 -19.97
CA GLY A 400 23.25 -12.81 -20.49
C GLY A 400 21.93 -13.09 -21.22
N TYR A 401 21.92 -14.14 -22.05
CA TYR A 401 20.65 -14.67 -22.55
C TYR A 401 19.82 -15.24 -21.42
N GLY A 402 18.55 -14.86 -21.36
CA GLY A 402 17.55 -15.44 -20.49
C GLY A 402 16.40 -16.07 -21.27
N VAL A 403 15.72 -17.04 -20.67
CA VAL A 403 14.52 -17.65 -21.25
C VAL A 403 13.36 -16.68 -21.08
N ALA A 404 12.68 -16.31 -22.16
CA ALA A 404 11.57 -15.36 -22.10
C ALA A 404 10.43 -15.93 -21.24
N THR A 405 9.99 -15.17 -20.24
CA THR A 405 9.05 -15.67 -19.21
C THR A 405 7.70 -16.06 -19.80
N ASP A 406 7.19 -15.28 -20.76
CA ASP A 406 5.88 -15.48 -21.40
C ASP A 406 5.99 -16.22 -22.74
N ALA A 407 7.20 -16.59 -23.16
CA ALA A 407 7.49 -17.39 -24.35
C ALA A 407 8.67 -18.33 -24.08
N PRO A 408 8.50 -19.41 -23.29
CA PRO A 408 9.61 -20.26 -22.82
C PRO A 408 10.45 -20.92 -23.92
N GLN A 409 9.93 -20.99 -25.14
CA GLN A 409 10.63 -21.46 -26.35
C GLN A 409 11.57 -20.43 -26.98
N ALA A 410 11.47 -19.16 -26.56
CA ALA A 410 12.32 -18.06 -26.96
C ALA A 410 13.33 -17.71 -25.86
N SER A 411 14.47 -17.18 -26.28
CA SER A 411 15.50 -16.61 -25.41
C SER A 411 15.80 -15.20 -25.87
N GLU A 412 15.98 -14.31 -24.91
CA GLU A 412 16.16 -12.88 -25.14
C GLU A 412 17.38 -12.35 -24.39
N LYS A 413 17.98 -11.29 -24.92
CA LYS A 413 19.12 -10.61 -24.32
C LYS A 413 19.05 -9.11 -24.61
N PRO A 414 18.77 -8.27 -23.61
CA PRO A 414 18.83 -6.81 -23.75
C PRO A 414 20.27 -6.32 -23.74
N CYS A 415 20.52 -5.31 -24.57
CA CYS A 415 21.79 -4.62 -24.67
C CYS A 415 21.58 -3.11 -24.85
N VAL A 416 22.58 -2.34 -24.47
CA VAL A 416 22.71 -0.92 -24.82
C VAL A 416 23.94 -0.74 -25.70
N VAL A 417 23.84 0.17 -26.67
CA VAL A 417 24.98 0.60 -27.49
C VAL A 417 25.13 2.11 -27.41
N ILE A 418 26.34 2.56 -27.07
CA ILE A 418 26.68 3.98 -26.97
C ILE A 418 27.68 4.32 -28.07
N GLU A 419 27.25 5.15 -29.03
CA GLU A 419 28.06 5.64 -30.15
C GLU A 419 28.20 7.15 -30.04
N GLY A 420 29.26 7.61 -29.37
CA GLY A 420 29.42 9.03 -29.03
C GLY A 420 28.32 9.48 -28.06
N THR A 421 27.46 10.40 -28.50
CA THR A 421 26.31 10.89 -27.72
C THR A 421 25.00 10.18 -28.05
N LYS A 422 25.02 9.21 -28.97
CA LYS A 422 23.83 8.45 -29.34
C LYS A 422 23.74 7.18 -28.52
N VAL A 423 22.56 6.92 -27.97
CA VAL A 423 22.26 5.69 -27.24
C VAL A 423 21.23 4.89 -28.04
N PHE A 424 21.48 3.60 -28.19
CA PHE A 424 20.57 2.67 -28.82
C PHE A 424 20.22 1.55 -27.85
N MET A 425 18.93 1.21 -27.80
CA MET A 425 18.46 0.00 -27.16
C MET A 425 18.53 -1.13 -28.17
N ARG A 426 19.03 -2.30 -27.74
CA ARG A 426 19.06 -3.51 -28.55
C ARG A 426 18.44 -4.69 -27.82
N ALA A 427 17.74 -5.53 -28.57
CA ALA A 427 17.29 -6.83 -28.11
C ALA A 427 17.74 -7.91 -29.09
N TYR A 428 18.40 -8.94 -28.57
CA TYR A 428 18.68 -10.17 -29.30
C TYR A 428 17.63 -11.20 -28.94
N VAL A 429 16.93 -11.75 -29.91
CA VAL A 429 15.86 -12.72 -29.69
C VAL A 429 16.08 -13.94 -30.60
N SER A 430 16.05 -15.13 -30.01
CA SER A 430 16.18 -16.41 -30.71
C SER A 430 15.17 -17.41 -30.15
N ALA A 431 14.89 -18.49 -30.88
CA ALA A 431 14.05 -19.59 -30.43
C ALA A 431 14.56 -20.90 -31.01
N LYS A 432 14.54 -21.99 -30.24
CA LYS A 432 14.99 -23.31 -30.72
C LYS A 432 14.17 -23.82 -31.90
N VAL A 433 12.89 -23.47 -31.92
CA VAL A 433 11.93 -23.78 -32.99
C VAL A 433 11.40 -22.45 -33.51
N PRO A 434 11.27 -22.27 -34.84
CA PRO A 434 10.68 -21.07 -35.42
C PRO A 434 9.35 -20.71 -34.72
N THR A 435 9.35 -19.57 -34.02
CA THR A 435 8.24 -19.14 -33.18
C THR A 435 7.92 -17.68 -33.48
N LYS A 436 6.64 -17.40 -33.75
CA LYS A 436 6.18 -16.03 -33.92
C LYS A 436 5.98 -15.39 -32.55
N VAL A 437 6.71 -14.30 -32.31
CA VAL A 437 6.77 -13.61 -31.03
C VAL A 437 6.59 -12.11 -31.20
N THR A 438 6.07 -11.46 -30.17
CA THR A 438 6.06 -10.00 -30.03
C THR A 438 7.09 -9.61 -28.98
N VAL A 439 8.06 -8.79 -29.37
CA VAL A 439 9.14 -8.30 -28.52
C VAL A 439 8.84 -6.86 -28.13
N TYR A 440 8.97 -6.55 -26.85
CA TYR A 440 8.80 -5.22 -26.29
C TYR A 440 10.15 -4.70 -25.81
N LEU A 441 10.53 -3.48 -26.19
CA LEU A 441 11.78 -2.83 -25.78
C LEU A 441 11.45 -1.46 -25.17
N TRP A 442 12.07 -1.13 -24.04
CA TRP A 442 11.89 0.17 -23.41
C TRP A 442 13.07 0.55 -22.50
N LEU A 443 13.08 1.84 -22.11
CA LEU A 443 14.07 2.43 -21.21
C LEU A 443 13.41 2.91 -19.90
N SER A 444 14.05 2.68 -18.76
CA SER A 444 13.62 3.22 -17.45
C SER A 444 14.78 3.87 -16.66
N LEU A 445 14.44 4.66 -15.64
CA LEU A 445 15.40 5.11 -14.62
C LEU A 445 15.70 3.99 -13.62
N LYS A 446 16.89 4.03 -13.01
CA LYS A 446 17.24 3.15 -11.89
C LYS A 446 16.36 3.35 -10.66
N ASP A 447 16.05 4.60 -10.36
CA ASP A 447 15.40 4.98 -9.10
C ASP A 447 13.88 5.16 -9.24
N GLY A 448 13.31 4.86 -10.41
CA GLY A 448 11.88 4.99 -10.63
C GLY A 448 11.36 4.00 -11.66
N ASN A 449 10.22 3.37 -11.37
CA ASN A 449 9.42 2.55 -12.29
C ASN A 449 8.83 3.35 -13.46
N LYS A 450 9.44 4.46 -13.85
CA LYS A 450 8.94 5.35 -14.90
C LYS A 450 9.59 4.96 -16.22
N TYR A 451 8.76 4.51 -17.16
CA TYR A 451 9.14 4.41 -18.56
C TYR A 451 9.55 5.79 -19.05
N LEU A 452 10.72 5.85 -19.65
CA LEU A 452 11.21 7.06 -20.28
C LEU A 452 10.98 7.00 -21.78
N TYR A 453 11.19 5.83 -22.39
CA TYR A 453 11.14 5.68 -23.83
C TYR A 453 10.64 4.29 -24.27
N PRO A 454 9.73 4.21 -25.25
CA PRO A 454 8.97 5.33 -25.84
C PRO A 454 8.07 6.04 -24.82
N GLU A 455 7.62 7.26 -25.12
CA GLU A 455 6.74 8.03 -24.24
C GLU A 455 5.47 7.24 -23.86
N GLY A 456 5.47 6.68 -22.65
CA GLY A 456 4.31 6.08 -22.02
C GLY A 456 3.99 4.63 -22.36
N ARG A 457 4.73 3.95 -23.25
CA ARG A 457 4.48 2.53 -23.58
C ARG A 457 5.64 1.86 -24.31
N PRO A 458 5.95 0.58 -24.02
CA PRO A 458 6.96 -0.19 -24.75
C PRO A 458 6.65 -0.27 -26.25
N GLU A 459 7.70 -0.21 -27.07
CA GLU A 459 7.58 -0.38 -28.53
C GLU A 459 7.49 -1.88 -28.86
N PRO A 460 6.45 -2.34 -29.59
CA PRO A 460 6.32 -3.74 -29.96
C PRO A 460 6.90 -4.05 -31.36
N TRP A 461 7.59 -5.19 -31.49
CA TRP A 461 7.98 -5.80 -32.77
C TRP A 461 7.47 -7.22 -32.87
N THR A 462 6.72 -7.53 -33.93
CA THR A 462 6.35 -8.92 -34.22
C THR A 462 7.35 -9.52 -35.20
N ILE A 463 8.03 -10.58 -34.78
CA ILE A 463 9.07 -11.28 -35.56
C ILE A 463 8.85 -12.80 -35.54
N ASN A 464 9.43 -13.50 -36.51
CA ASN A 464 9.56 -14.95 -36.48
C ASN A 464 10.96 -15.29 -35.95
N ALA A 465 11.07 -15.58 -34.65
CA ALA A 465 12.34 -15.94 -34.01
C ALA A 465 12.72 -17.38 -34.39
N GLY A 466 13.92 -17.58 -34.92
CA GLY A 466 14.51 -18.88 -35.25
C GLY A 466 15.75 -19.18 -34.40
N PRO A 467 16.48 -20.27 -34.71
CA PRO A 467 17.68 -20.64 -33.96
C PRO A 467 18.79 -19.59 -34.07
N ASP A 468 18.85 -18.89 -35.21
CA ASP A 468 19.72 -17.75 -35.40
C ASP A 468 19.11 -16.50 -34.74
N PRO A 469 19.82 -15.81 -33.82
CA PRO A 469 19.30 -14.62 -33.18
C PRO A 469 18.98 -13.50 -34.19
N LEU A 470 17.85 -12.85 -33.99
CA LEU A 470 17.50 -11.60 -34.64
C LEU A 470 17.84 -10.43 -33.71
N VAL A 471 18.34 -9.34 -34.28
CA VAL A 471 18.66 -8.10 -33.54
C VAL A 471 17.62 -7.04 -33.87
N LEU A 472 17.02 -6.50 -32.83
CA LEU A 472 16.10 -5.37 -32.87
C LEU A 472 16.84 -4.16 -32.30
N THR A 473 16.92 -3.06 -33.06
CA THR A 473 17.57 -1.82 -32.61
C THR A 473 16.59 -0.66 -32.65
N SER A 474 16.47 0.07 -31.53
CA SER A 474 15.68 1.30 -31.44
C SER A 474 16.54 2.44 -30.86
N PRO A 475 16.66 3.60 -31.55
CA PRO A 475 17.42 4.74 -31.03
C PRO A 475 16.67 5.39 -29.86
N VAL A 476 17.41 5.77 -28.81
CA VAL A 476 16.86 6.61 -27.74
C VAL A 476 16.87 8.05 -28.24
N THR A 477 15.69 8.56 -28.61
CA THR A 477 15.55 9.90 -29.20
C THR A 477 15.36 11.01 -28.16
N MET A 478 15.08 10.64 -26.91
CA MET A 478 14.98 11.61 -25.82
C MET A 478 16.35 12.00 -25.27
N ALA A 479 16.45 13.20 -24.72
CA ALA A 479 17.65 13.65 -24.02
C ALA A 479 17.85 12.85 -22.72
N LEU A 480 19.01 12.20 -22.58
CA LEU A 480 19.41 11.53 -21.35
C LEU A 480 20.25 12.48 -20.49
N VAL A 481 20.13 12.32 -19.18
CA VAL A 481 20.84 13.11 -18.16
C VAL A 481 22.18 12.44 -17.89
N HIS A 482 23.26 13.21 -17.98
CA HIS A 482 24.60 12.71 -17.71
C HIS A 482 24.77 12.27 -16.24
N ASN A 483 25.58 11.24 -16.01
CA ASN A 483 25.78 10.56 -14.73
C ASN A 483 24.50 9.99 -14.12
N THR A 484 23.51 9.64 -14.96
CA THR A 484 22.26 9.01 -14.51
C THR A 484 22.24 7.54 -14.95
N ALA A 485 21.77 6.68 -14.06
CA ALA A 485 21.66 5.26 -14.32
C ALA A 485 20.31 4.91 -14.97
N TYR A 486 20.39 4.15 -16.06
CA TYR A 486 19.26 3.73 -16.87
C TYR A 486 19.28 2.21 -17.05
N GLU A 487 18.12 1.63 -17.35
CA GLU A 487 17.98 0.20 -17.69
C GLU A 487 17.25 0.05 -19.02
N VAL A 488 17.86 -0.70 -19.94
CA VAL A 488 17.20 -1.19 -21.15
C VAL A 488 16.53 -2.51 -20.82
N HIS A 489 15.25 -2.62 -21.12
CA HIS A 489 14.47 -3.83 -20.85
C HIS A 489 13.97 -4.47 -22.13
N VAL A 490 13.93 -5.79 -22.14
CA VAL A 490 13.27 -6.58 -23.18
C VAL A 490 12.24 -7.53 -22.55
N SER A 491 11.09 -7.69 -23.20
CA SER A 491 10.11 -8.74 -22.88
C SER A 491 9.61 -9.36 -24.17
N THR A 492 9.76 -10.67 -24.31
CA THR A 492 9.31 -11.43 -25.47
C THR A 492 8.10 -12.28 -25.10
N LYS A 493 7.04 -12.15 -25.90
CA LYS A 493 5.78 -12.87 -25.71
C LYS A 493 5.42 -13.63 -26.98
N LEU A 494 4.60 -14.66 -26.84
CA LEU A 494 3.93 -15.26 -27.99
C LEU A 494 3.07 -14.21 -28.72
N GLU A 495 2.92 -14.35 -30.03
CA GLU A 495 2.04 -13.46 -30.82
C GLU A 495 0.65 -13.38 -30.19
N GLY A 496 0.13 -12.16 -30.04
CA GLY A 496 -1.17 -11.90 -29.41
C GLY A 496 -1.14 -11.88 -27.88
N GLY A 497 0.02 -12.13 -27.26
CA GLY A 497 0.23 -11.93 -25.83
C GLY A 497 -0.01 -10.47 -25.43
N ALA A 498 -0.64 -10.26 -24.27
CA ALA A 498 -0.87 -8.91 -23.76
C ALA A 498 0.46 -8.18 -23.54
N ALA A 499 0.55 -6.92 -23.97
CA ALA A 499 1.71 -6.08 -23.72
C ALA A 499 2.06 -6.09 -22.22
N PRO A 500 3.34 -6.03 -21.85
CA PRO A 500 3.71 -5.94 -20.45
C PRO A 500 3.02 -4.71 -19.83
N ASN A 501 2.30 -4.93 -18.73
CA ASN A 501 1.55 -3.86 -18.05
C ASN A 501 2.53 -2.81 -17.49
N ALA A 502 2.40 -1.56 -17.91
CA ALA A 502 3.10 -0.41 -17.31
C ALA A 502 2.29 0.16 -16.13
N PRO A 503 2.86 0.79 -15.06
CA PRO A 503 4.22 0.85 -14.53
C PRO A 503 4.29 0.61 -12.98
N ILE A 504 3.75 -0.50 -12.47
CA ILE A 504 3.81 -0.79 -11.01
C ILE A 504 4.21 -2.23 -10.68
N ASN A 505 4.35 -3.09 -11.69
CA ASN A 505 4.69 -4.48 -11.45
C ASN A 505 6.20 -4.68 -11.54
N PRO A 506 6.90 -4.90 -10.41
CA PRO A 506 8.28 -5.29 -10.45
C PRO A 506 8.55 -6.68 -11.04
N LYS A 507 7.49 -7.44 -11.32
CA LYS A 507 7.51 -8.62 -12.19
C LYS A 507 7.19 -8.21 -13.61
N VAL A 508 7.87 -7.21 -14.19
CA VAL A 508 7.87 -7.15 -15.64
C VAL A 508 8.51 -8.45 -16.10
N THR A 509 7.77 -9.25 -16.86
CA THR A 509 8.17 -10.56 -17.37
C THR A 509 9.20 -10.34 -18.48
N GLY A 510 10.41 -9.95 -18.10
CA GLY A 510 11.47 -9.54 -19.02
C GLY A 510 12.84 -9.44 -18.36
N HIS A 511 13.86 -9.23 -19.19
CA HIS A 511 15.25 -9.09 -18.77
C HIS A 511 15.70 -7.64 -18.93
N GLY A 512 16.65 -7.21 -18.09
CA GLY A 512 17.18 -5.84 -18.08
C GLY A 512 18.71 -5.78 -18.24
N GLN A 513 19.19 -4.67 -18.79
CA GLN A 513 20.61 -4.32 -18.86
C GLN A 513 20.84 -2.88 -18.40
N TRP A 514 21.64 -2.73 -17.33
CA TRP A 514 21.98 -1.44 -16.74
C TRP A 514 23.10 -0.72 -17.50
N PHE A 515 23.03 0.60 -17.52
CA PHE A 515 24.15 1.47 -17.91
C PHE A 515 24.05 2.84 -17.24
N THR A 516 25.16 3.59 -17.26
CA THR A 516 25.21 5.00 -16.85
C THR A 516 25.55 5.82 -18.09
N TYR A 517 24.75 6.85 -18.39
CA TYR A 517 24.94 7.75 -19.53
C TYR A 517 25.79 8.97 -19.19
#